data_AF-A0A9E3WYL7-F1
#
_entry.id   AF-A0A9E3WYL7-F1
#
_cell.length_a   1.000
_cell.length_b   1.000
_cell.length_c   1.000
_cell.angle_alpha   90.00
_cell.angle_beta   90.00
_cell.angle_gamma   90.00
#
_symmetry.space_group_name_H-M   'P 1'
#
loop_
_entity.id
_entity.type
_entity.pdbx_description
1 polymer ?
#
loop_
_entity_poly.entity_id
_entity_poly.type
_entity_poly.pdbx_seq_one_letter_code
_entity_poly.pdbx_strand_id
1 'polypeptide(L)' 'MTYKINILANAEDDLAWLRKNDRTSYVKCFDLVRDVTKNPRTGLGKPERLRYFDQEVYT' A
#
# COMPACT_ATOMS: atom_id res chain seq x y z
N MET A 1 17.62 0.66 -4.41
CA MET A 1 17.05 2.01 -4.26
C MET A 1 15.76 1.86 -3.47
N THR A 2 15.52 2.68 -2.45
CA THR A 2 14.33 2.56 -1.60
C THR A 2 13.50 3.83 -1.76
N TYR A 3 12.22 3.69 -2.03
CA TYR A 3 11.30 4.82 -2.18
C TYR A 3 10.82 5.32 -0.82
N LYS A 4 10.65 6.63 -0.70
CA LYS A 4 9.98 7.24 0.45
C LYS A 4 8.47 7.07 0.28
N ILE A 5 7.80 6.57 1.31
CA ILE A 5 6.34 6.42 1.34
C ILE A 5 5.72 7.62 2.03
N ASN A 6 4.65 8.14 1.45
CA ASN A 6 3.75 9.10 2.07
C ASN A 6 2.39 8.43 2.24
N ILE A 7 1.83 8.47 3.44
CA ILE A 7 0.49 7.94 3.75
C ILE A 7 -0.46 9.14 3.85
N LEU A 8 -1.58 9.08 3.14
CA LEU A 8 -2.61 10.12 3.18
C LEU A 8 -3.43 10.00 4.48
N ALA A 9 -4.04 11.10 4.92
CA ALA A 9 -4.78 11.14 6.18
C ALA A 9 -5.90 10.07 6.27
N ASN A 10 -6.67 9.87 5.19
CA ASN A 10 -7.70 8.84 5.14
C ASN A 10 -7.13 7.42 5.24
N ALA A 11 -5.98 7.16 4.60
CA ALA A 11 -5.32 5.86 4.69
C ALA A 11 -4.77 5.61 6.10
N GLU A 12 -4.34 6.65 6.81
CA GLU A 12 -3.93 6.54 8.22
C GLU A 12 -5.12 6.17 9.12
N ASP A 13 -6.29 6.79 8.90
CA ASP A 13 -7.52 6.44 9.63
C ASP A 13 -7.95 4.99 9.37
N ASP A 14 -7.86 4.52 8.11
CA ASP A 14 -8.13 3.14 7.73
C ASP A 14 -7.16 2.17 8.44
N LEU A 15 -5.86 2.49 8.48
CA LEU A 15 -4.85 1.70 9.18
C LEU A 15 -5.12 1.65 10.69
N ALA A 16 -5.53 2.77 11.31
CA ALA A 16 -5.88 2.83 12.72
C ALA A 16 -7.11 1.95 13.02
N TRP A 17 -8.11 1.97 12.14
CA TRP A 17 -9.27 1.09 12.25
C TRP A 17 -8.89 -0.38 12.11
N LEU A 18 -8.10 -0.74 11.09
CA LEU A 18 -7.62 -2.12 10.89
C LEU A 18 -6.82 -2.60 12.09
N ARG A 19 -5.93 -1.77 12.64
CA ARG A 19 -5.13 -2.13 13.82
C ARG A 19 -5.99 -2.54 15.02
N LYS A 20 -7.15 -1.91 15.19
CA LYS A 20 -8.09 -2.18 16.29
C LYS A 20 -9.02 -3.36 16.00
N ASN A 21 -9.47 -3.51 14.77
CA ASN A 21 -10.58 -4.43 14.43
C ASN A 21 -10.14 -5.67 13.64
N ASP A 22 -9.11 -5.57 12.79
CA ASP A 22 -8.58 -6.67 11.99
C ASP A 22 -7.05 -6.60 11.88
N ARG A 23 -6.39 -7.20 12.88
CA ARG A 23 -4.94 -7.26 12.96
C ARG A 23 -4.31 -8.01 11.78
N THR A 24 -4.99 -9.01 11.22
CA THR A 24 -4.46 -9.81 10.11
C THR A 24 -4.32 -8.95 8.87
N SER A 25 -5.36 -8.18 8.56
CA SER A 25 -5.33 -7.23 7.45
C SER A 25 -4.33 -6.10 7.69
N TYR A 26 -4.22 -5.58 8.91
CA TYR A 26 -3.20 -4.57 9.25
C TYR A 26 -1.76 -5.05 8.99
N VAL A 27 -1.42 -6.27 9.40
CA VAL A 27 -0.08 -6.85 9.15
C VAL A 27 0.15 -7.04 7.65
N LYS A 28 -0.87 -7.47 6.90
CA LYS A 28 -0.78 -7.60 5.45
C LYS A 28 -0.53 -6.26 4.75
N CYS A 29 -1.18 -5.18 5.17
CA CYS A 29 -0.91 -3.83 4.67
C CYS A 29 0.55 -3.43 4.94
N PHE A 30 1.08 -3.74 6.13
CA PHE A 30 2.49 -3.48 6.45
C PHE A 30 3.45 -4.23 5.52
N ASP A 31 3.19 -5.52 5.25
CA ASP A 31 4.01 -6.32 4.33
C ASP A 31 3.98 -5.77 2.90
N LEU A 32 2.79 -5.36 2.41
CA LEU A 32 2.62 -4.76 1.08
C LEU A 32 3.37 -3.43 0.98
N VAL A 33 3.22 -2.52 1.95
CA VAL A 33 3.93 -1.22 1.96
C VAL A 33 5.44 -1.43 1.99
N ARG A 34 5.92 -2.40 2.80
CA ARG A 34 7.35 -2.73 2.86
C ARG A 34 7.89 -3.22 1.52
N ASP A 35 7.13 -4.02 0.78
CA ASP A 35 7.54 -4.47 -0.55
C ASP A 35 7.50 -3.33 -1.57
N VAL A 36 6.45 -2.50 -1.58
CA VAL A 36 6.31 -1.32 -2.45
C VAL A 36 7.49 -0.35 -2.30
N THR A 37 8.06 -0.22 -1.10
CA THR A 37 9.25 0.62 -0.89
C THR A 37 10.47 0.17 -1.71
N LYS A 38 10.51 -1.10 -2.14
CA LYS A 38 11.59 -1.70 -2.93
C LYS A 38 11.15 -1.98 -4.37
N ASN A 39 9.95 -2.51 -4.54
CA ASN A 39 9.40 -3.03 -5.78
C ASN A 39 8.01 -2.39 -6.04
N PRO A 40 7.93 -1.13 -6.49
CA PRO A 40 6.64 -0.45 -6.62
C PRO A 40 5.75 -0.95 -7.76
N ARG A 41 6.31 -1.71 -8.72
CA ARG A 41 5.61 -2.15 -9.95
C ARG A 41 5.45 -3.66 -10.06
N THR A 42 6.00 -4.42 -9.11
CA THR A 42 6.07 -5.89 -9.12
C THR A 42 6.09 -6.41 -7.69
N GLY A 43 5.83 -7.69 -7.48
CA GLY A 43 5.96 -8.33 -6.17
C GLY A 43 4.64 -8.66 -5.51
N LEU A 44 4.55 -8.43 -4.20
CA LEU A 44 3.43 -8.84 -3.37
C LEU A 44 2.15 -8.08 -3.73
N GLY A 45 1.01 -8.74 -3.58
CA GLY A 45 -0.31 -8.16 -3.87
C GLY A 45 -0.71 -8.20 -5.35
N LYS A 46 0.19 -8.62 -6.25
CA LYS A 46 -0.01 -8.60 -7.71
C LYS A 46 -0.35 -7.18 -8.21
N PRO A 47 0.62 -6.24 -8.15
CA PRO A 47 0.35 -4.85 -8.52
C PRO A 47 -0.19 -4.73 -9.94
N GLU A 48 -1.36 -4.12 -10.09
CA GLU A 48 -1.98 -3.89 -11.40
C GLU A 48 -2.05 -2.40 -11.70
N ARG A 49 -1.47 -1.98 -12.83
CA ARG A 49 -1.51 -0.57 -13.24
C ARG A 49 -2.94 -0.21 -13.64
N LEU A 50 -3.52 0.74 -12.92
CA LEU A 50 -4.86 1.23 -13.21
C LEU A 50 -4.87 2.01 -14.51
N ARG A 51 -5.87 1.72 -15.34
CA ARG A 51 -6.16 2.49 -16.55
C ARG A 51 -6.95 3.73 -16.14
N TYR A 52 -6.89 4.78 -16.96
CA TYR A 52 -7.62 6.06 -16.76
C TYR A 52 -7.05 7.05 -15.74
N PHE A 53 -5.87 6.79 -15.19
CA PHE A 53 -5.11 7.81 -14.48
C PHE A 53 -3.98 8.33 -15.37
N ASP A 54 -3.84 9.66 -15.46
CA ASP A 54 -2.70 10.29 -16.15
C ASP A 54 -1.37 9.98 -15.45
N GLN A 55 -1.44 9.74 -14.14
CA GLN A 55 -0.32 9.39 -13.29
C GLN A 55 -0.16 7.87 -13.17
N GLU A 56 1.03 7.45 -12.74
CA GLU A 56 1.31 6.05 -12.44
C GLU A 56 0.62 5.63 -11.13
N VAL A 57 -0.50 4.92 -11.25
CA VAL A 57 -1.32 4.43 -10.12
C VAL A 57 -1.50 2.92 -10.23
N TYR A 58 -1.39 2.22 -9.10
CA TYR A 58 -1.51 0.77 -8.98
C TYR A 58 -2.56 0.38 -7.93
N THR A 59 -3.15 -0.81 -8.11
CA THR A 59 -3.99 -1.49 -7.10
C THR A 59 -3.44 -2.86 -6.73
#